data_AF-A0A6B2XM40-F1
#
_entry.id   AF-A0A6B2XM40-F1
#
_cell.length_a   1.000
_cell.length_b   1.000
_cell.length_c   1.000
_cell.angle_alpha   90.00
_cell.angle_beta   90.00
_cell.angle_gamma   90.00
#
_symmetry.space_group_name_H-M   'P 1'
#
loop_
_entity.id
_entity.type
_entity.pdbx_description
1 polymer ?
#
loop_
_entity_poly.entity_id
_entity_poly.type
_entity_poly.pdbx_seq_one_letter_code
_entity_poly.pdbx_strand_id
1 'polypeptide(L)'
;VDSKAWRSQKSKLRVEGGTLWYGRYNQGEALRKVVWEAEQAARALGVEVRPFVAVHGAKVPGPRGRIEVQGVTIVSAKKLPRLLQNLMPQPGWTADRITAVEQLAERRLPPYGS
;
A
#
# COMPACT_ATOMS: atom_id res chain seq x y z
N VAL A 1 -2.42 -0.43 4.65
CA VAL A 1 -2.70 -0.71 3.23
C VAL A 1 -3.83 0.19 2.80
N ASP A 2 -3.66 0.96 1.73
CA ASP A 2 -4.74 1.76 1.15
C ASP A 2 -5.40 0.96 0.01
N SER A 3 -6.73 1.02 -0.08
CA SER A 3 -7.49 0.24 -1.07
C SER A 3 -8.19 1.17 -2.05
N LYS A 4 -7.98 0.94 -3.35
CA LYS A 4 -8.58 1.73 -4.42
C LYS A 4 -9.47 0.87 -5.31
N ALA A 5 -10.72 1.30 -5.44
CA ALA A 5 -11.69 0.69 -6.34
C ALA A 5 -11.67 1.40 -7.70
N TRP A 6 -10.82 0.93 -8.60
CA TRP A 6 -10.69 1.43 -9.96
C TRP A 6 -11.47 0.52 -10.92
N ARG A 7 -12.77 0.75 -11.02
CA ARG A 7 -13.73 -0.17 -11.66
C ARG A 7 -14.00 0.08 -13.16
N SER A 8 -13.43 1.13 -13.76
CA SER A 8 -13.69 1.44 -15.18
C SER A 8 -13.03 0.39 -16.06
N GLN A 9 -13.84 -0.29 -16.88
CA GLN A 9 -13.35 -1.27 -17.84
C GLN A 9 -12.54 -0.66 -18.99
N LYS A 10 -12.73 0.65 -19.25
CA LYS A 10 -12.00 1.39 -20.30
C LYS A 10 -10.69 1.98 -19.80
N SER A 11 -10.54 2.16 -18.48
CA SER A 11 -9.37 2.80 -17.89
C SER A 11 -8.34 1.74 -17.50
N LYS A 12 -7.20 1.76 -18.16
CA LYS A 12 -6.06 0.88 -17.85
C LYS A 12 -5.12 1.58 -16.88
N LEU A 13 -4.52 0.80 -16.00
CA LEU A 13 -3.33 1.24 -15.28
C LEU A 13 -2.12 1.15 -16.19
N ARG A 14 -1.32 2.22 -16.22
CA ARG A 14 -0.05 2.30 -16.94
C ARG A 14 0.95 3.11 -16.13
N VAL A 15 2.23 2.81 -16.31
CA VAL A 15 3.32 3.60 -15.75
C VAL A 15 4.06 4.23 -16.90
N GLU A 16 4.16 5.56 -16.90
CA GLU A 16 4.86 6.32 -17.93
C GLU A 16 5.66 7.43 -17.26
N GLY A 17 6.96 7.50 -17.57
CA GLY A 17 7.87 8.47 -16.96
C GLY A 17 7.87 8.43 -15.43
N GLY A 18 7.78 7.22 -14.83
CA GLY A 18 7.71 7.05 -13.37
C GLY A 18 6.40 7.53 -12.72
N THR A 19 5.38 7.84 -13.52
CA THR A 19 4.06 8.30 -13.05
C THR A 19 3.04 7.20 -13.25
N LEU A 20 2.22 6.95 -12.21
CA LEU A 20 1.07 6.07 -12.33
C LEU A 20 -0.10 6.81 -12.96
N TRP A 21 -0.66 6.22 -14.01
CA TRP A 21 -1.86 6.71 -14.68
C TRP A 21 -2.96 5.68 -14.61
N TYR A 22 -4.19 6.14 -14.38
CA TYR A 22 -5.41 5.36 -14.53
C TYR A 22 -6.27 6.01 -15.62
N GLY A 23 -6.28 5.40 -16.81
CA GLY A 23 -6.76 6.07 -18.02
C GLY A 23 -5.97 7.35 -18.28
N ARG A 24 -6.67 8.49 -18.39
CA ARG A 24 -6.07 9.83 -18.56
C ARG A 24 -5.67 10.52 -17.25
N TYR A 25 -5.94 9.91 -16.11
CA TYR A 25 -5.78 10.57 -14.81
C TYR A 25 -4.47 10.19 -14.16
N ASN A 26 -3.63 11.20 -13.90
CA ASN A 26 -2.41 11.06 -13.11
C ASN A 26 -2.78 10.74 -11.65
N GLN A 27 -2.15 9.72 -11.07
CA GLN A 27 -2.38 9.28 -9.69
C GLN A 27 -1.24 9.66 -8.73
N GLY A 28 -0.27 10.47 -9.17
CA GLY A 28 0.91 10.84 -8.38
C GLY A 28 0.58 11.53 -7.06
N GLU A 29 -0.45 12.39 -7.02
CA GLU A 29 -0.88 12.99 -5.75
C GLU A 29 -1.47 11.95 -4.79
N ALA A 30 -2.27 11.01 -5.32
CA ALA A 30 -2.78 9.90 -4.52
C ALA A 30 -1.64 9.04 -3.95
N LEU A 31 -0.60 8.76 -4.75
CA LEU A 31 0.58 8.03 -4.28
C LEU A 31 1.35 8.81 -3.21
N ARG A 32 1.57 10.12 -3.40
CA ARG A 32 2.22 10.98 -2.40
C ARG A 32 1.46 10.98 -1.07
N LYS A 33 0.13 11.02 -1.11
CA LYS A 33 -0.69 10.94 0.10
C LYS A 33 -0.46 9.62 0.84
N VAL A 34 -0.44 8.49 0.12
CA VAL A 34 -0.20 7.16 0.73
C VAL A 34 1.21 7.06 1.33
N VAL A 35 2.22 7.66 0.69
CA VAL A 35 3.57 7.75 1.26
C VAL A 35 3.55 8.55 2.56
N TRP A 36 2.94 9.75 2.55
CA TRP A 36 2.82 10.59 3.74
C TRP A 36 2.10 9.86 4.89
N GLU A 37 1.02 9.13 4.61
CA GLU A 37 0.30 8.33 5.62
C GLU A 37 1.20 7.24 6.22
N ALA A 38 1.96 6.53 5.39
CA ALA A 38 2.90 5.53 5.84
C ALA A 38 4.01 6.13 6.72
N GLU A 39 4.52 7.31 6.37
CA GLU A 39 5.50 8.02 7.19
C GLU A 39 4.94 8.48 8.54
N GLN A 40 3.69 8.97 8.58
CA GLN A 40 3.05 9.31 9.84
C GLN A 40 2.86 8.08 10.73
N ALA A 41 2.44 6.95 10.13
CA ALA A 41 2.34 5.69 10.85
C ALA A 41 3.71 5.22 11.36
N ALA A 42 4.76 5.33 10.55
CA ALA A 42 6.12 4.98 10.97
C ALA A 42 6.60 5.83 12.16
N ARG A 43 6.35 7.15 12.11
CA ARG A 43 6.65 8.06 13.22
C ARG A 43 5.86 7.72 14.48
N ALA A 44 4.57 7.41 14.35
CA ALA A 44 3.71 7.08 15.47
C ALA A 44 4.05 5.73 16.13
N LEU A 45 4.49 4.76 15.32
CA LEU A 45 4.75 3.39 15.76
C LEU A 45 6.23 3.11 16.09
N GLY A 46 7.15 3.99 15.67
CA GLY A 46 8.60 3.79 15.86
C GLY A 46 9.17 2.61 15.05
N VAL A 47 8.48 2.18 13.98
CA VAL A 47 8.89 1.08 13.10
C VAL A 47 8.74 1.49 11.64
N GLU A 48 9.50 0.84 10.76
CA GLU A 48 9.34 1.05 9.32
C GLU A 48 7.95 0.59 8.86
N VAL A 49 7.23 1.46 8.14
CA VAL A 49 5.93 1.15 7.53
C VAL A 49 6.07 1.27 6.01
N ARG A 50 5.81 0.17 5.31
CA ARG A 50 5.87 0.13 3.83
C ARG A 50 4.49 0.41 3.23
N PRO A 51 4.35 1.40 2.33
CA PRO A 51 3.08 1.71 1.70
C PRO A 51 2.69 0.68 0.63
N PHE A 52 1.46 0.19 0.71
CA PHE A 52 0.83 -0.67 -0.29
C PHE A 52 -0.49 -0.06 -0.75
N VAL A 53 -0.73 -0.06 -2.06
CA VAL A 53 -2.02 0.24 -2.68
C VAL A 53 -2.60 -1.04 -3.29
N ALA A 54 -3.74 -1.49 -2.76
CA ALA A 54 -4.50 -2.61 -3.27
C ALA A 54 -5.50 -2.14 -4.33
N VAL A 55 -5.38 -2.67 -5.55
CA VAL A 55 -6.23 -2.29 -6.68
C VAL A 55 -7.34 -3.32 -6.89
N HIS A 56 -8.58 -2.86 -6.82
CA HIS A 56 -9.76 -3.62 -7.26
C HIS A 56 -10.26 -3.10 -8.61
N GLY A 57 -10.69 -4.00 -9.49
CA GLY A 57 -11.37 -3.65 -10.75
C GLY A 57 -10.48 -3.31 -11.95
N ALA A 58 -9.18 -3.07 -11.74
CA ALA A 58 -8.22 -2.81 -12.81
C ALA A 58 -7.05 -3.82 -12.78
N LYS A 59 -6.51 -4.14 -13.97
CA LYS A 59 -5.29 -4.96 -14.10
C LYS A 59 -4.08 -4.11 -13.76
N VAL A 60 -3.28 -4.55 -12.81
CA VAL A 60 -1.97 -3.93 -12.49
C VAL A 60 -0.94 -4.38 -13.52
N PRO A 61 -0.26 -3.44 -14.23
CA PRO A 61 0.65 -3.76 -15.32
C PRO A 61 2.01 -4.19 -14.80
N GLY A 62 2.20 -5.46 -14.48
CA GLY A 62 3.51 -5.96 -14.03
C GLY A 62 3.52 -7.45 -13.75
N PRO A 63 4.71 -8.05 -13.58
CA PRO A 63 4.84 -9.45 -13.23
C PRO A 63 4.07 -9.73 -11.94
N ARG A 64 3.32 -10.83 -11.95
CA ARG A 64 2.44 -11.22 -10.83
C ARG A 64 1.42 -10.15 -10.42
N GLY A 65 1.13 -9.14 -11.25
CA GLY A 65 0.17 -8.08 -10.94
C GLY A 65 0.63 -7.13 -9.83
N ARG A 66 1.95 -6.86 -9.80
CA ARG A 66 2.63 -5.96 -8.87
C ARG A 66 3.53 -5.01 -9.65
N ILE A 67 3.59 -3.77 -9.21
CA ILE A 67 4.58 -2.75 -9.63
C ILE A 67 4.97 -1.89 -8.44
N GLU A 68 6.13 -1.26 -8.53
CA GLU A 68 6.59 -0.25 -7.59
C GLU A 68 6.69 1.08 -8.32
N VAL A 69 6.05 2.11 -7.77
CA VAL A 69 6.02 3.45 -8.35
C VAL A 69 6.08 4.46 -7.22
N GLN A 70 7.02 5.40 -7.28
CA GLN A 70 7.17 6.50 -6.30
C GLN A 70 7.22 5.99 -4.85
N GLY A 71 7.94 4.89 -4.60
CA GLY A 71 8.07 4.28 -3.27
C GLY A 71 6.85 3.49 -2.80
N VAL A 72 5.79 3.38 -3.62
CA VAL A 72 4.55 2.66 -3.27
C VAL A 72 4.49 1.34 -4.03
N THR A 73 4.21 0.24 -3.31
CA THR A 73 3.91 -1.05 -3.93
C THR A 73 2.44 -1.08 -4.33
N ILE A 74 2.16 -1.13 -5.64
CA ILE A 74 0.82 -1.25 -6.18
C ILE A 74 0.59 -2.71 -6.58
N VAL A 75 -0.46 -3.32 -6.05
CA VAL A 75 -0.75 -4.74 -6.26
C VAL A 75 -2.22 -4.98 -6.53
N SER A 76 -2.52 -5.97 -7.37
CA SER A 76 -3.91 -6.43 -7.53
C SER A 76 -4.43 -6.93 -6.18
N ALA A 77 -5.58 -6.44 -5.72
CA ALA A 77 -6.09 -6.75 -4.39
C ALA A 77 -6.25 -8.26 -4.13
N LYS A 78 -6.68 -9.02 -5.16
CA LYS A 78 -6.79 -10.49 -5.11
C LYS A 78 -5.45 -11.20 -4.80
N LYS A 79 -4.32 -10.55 -5.04
CA LYS A 79 -2.97 -11.12 -4.87
C LYS A 79 -2.26 -10.61 -3.63
N LEU A 80 -2.80 -9.58 -2.97
CA LEU A 80 -2.19 -9.00 -1.78
C LEU A 80 -2.02 -10.01 -0.65
N PRO A 81 -3.01 -10.86 -0.27
CA PRO A 81 -2.82 -11.81 0.83
C PRO A 81 -1.65 -12.77 0.59
N ARG A 82 -1.59 -13.35 -0.62
CA ARG A 82 -0.48 -14.22 -1.02
C ARG A 82 0.85 -13.46 -1.07
N LEU A 83 0.87 -12.20 -1.48
CA LEU A 83 2.09 -11.39 -1.46
C LEU A 83 2.59 -11.20 -0.02
N LEU A 84 1.71 -10.81 0.91
CA LEU A 84 2.07 -10.58 2.32
C LEU A 84 2.56 -11.86 3.00
N GLN A 85 1.93 -13.01 2.74
CA GLN A 85 2.35 -14.31 3.26
C GLN A 85 3.72 -14.76 2.74
N ASN A 86 4.11 -14.32 1.55
CA ASN A 86 5.40 -14.65 0.95
C ASN A 86 6.49 -13.61 1.26
N LEU A 87 6.18 -12.57 2.05
CA LEU A 87 7.22 -11.68 2.54
C LEU A 87 8.09 -12.44 3.53
N MET A 88 9.41 -12.31 3.39
CA MET A 88 10.33 -12.90 4.35
C MET A 88 10.05 -12.29 5.74
N PRO A 89 9.99 -13.11 6.80
CA PRO A 89 9.94 -12.59 8.16
C PRO A 89 11.06 -11.60 8.38
N GLN A 90 10.74 -10.42 8.89
CA GLN A 90 11.77 -9.43 9.21
C GLN A 90 12.46 -9.84 10.52
N PRO A 91 13.80 -9.88 10.58
CA PRO A 91 14.51 -10.14 11.82
C PRO A 91 14.12 -9.16 12.93
N GLY A 92 14.02 -9.65 14.17
CA GLY A 92 13.70 -8.81 15.33
C GLY A 92 12.21 -8.54 15.56
N TRP A 93 11.29 -9.16 14.81
CA TRP A 93 9.86 -9.19 15.13
C TRP A 93 9.52 -10.41 15.98
N THR A 94 9.61 -10.26 17.29
CA THR A 94 9.11 -11.26 18.27
C THR A 94 7.61 -11.09 18.51
N ALA A 95 6.95 -12.10 19.08
CA ALA A 95 5.54 -12.01 19.46
C ALA A 95 5.27 -10.79 20.37
N ASP A 96 6.11 -10.58 21.39
CA ASP A 96 5.99 -9.44 22.31
C ASP A 96 6.09 -8.09 21.59
N ARG A 97 7.02 -7.98 20.62
CA ARG A 97 7.17 -6.76 19.82
C ARG A 97 5.96 -6.52 18.92
N ILE A 98 5.40 -7.58 18.33
CA ILE A 98 4.18 -7.49 17.52
C ILE A 98 3.04 -6.96 18.39
N THR A 99 2.80 -7.56 19.55
CA THR A 99 1.75 -7.13 20.48
C THR A 99 1.96 -5.68 20.96
N ALA A 100 3.19 -5.27 21.24
CA ALA A 100 3.50 -3.90 21.64
C ALA A 100 3.17 -2.88 20.53
N VAL A 101 3.49 -3.21 19.27
CA VAL A 101 3.19 -2.36 18.11
C VAL A 101 1.68 -2.32 17.84
N GLU A 102 0.97 -3.44 17.98
CA GLU A 102 -0.49 -3.49 17.85
C GLU A 102 -1.18 -2.58 18.87
N GLN A 103 -0.79 -2.67 20.15
CA GLN A 103 -1.31 -1.80 21.19
C GLN A 103 -0.99 -0.32 20.95
N LEU A 104 0.19 -0.03 20.40
CA LEU A 104 0.57 1.34 20.06
C LEU A 104 -0.25 1.87 18.88
N ALA A 105 -0.52 1.02 17.88
CA ALA A 105 -1.38 1.37 16.75
C ALA A 105 -2.78 1.72 17.21
N GLU A 106 -3.41 0.90 18.07
CA GLU A 106 -4.75 1.16 18.59
C GLU A 106 -4.85 2.50 19.33
N ARG A 107 -3.78 2.91 20.02
CA ARG A 107 -3.74 4.18 20.77
C ARG A 107 -3.43 5.40 19.90
N ARG A 108 -2.65 5.23 18.84
CA ARG A 108 -2.02 6.36 18.10
C ARG A 108 -2.59 6.56 16.70
N LEU A 109 -3.19 5.53 16.13
CA LEU A 109 -3.80 5.57 14.80
C LEU A 109 -5.31 5.42 15.00
N PRO A 110 -6.07 6.52 15.09
CA PRO A 110 -7.52 6.41 15.22
C PRO A 110 -8.08 5.64 14.01
N PRO A 111 -9.16 4.85 14.20
CA PRO A 111 -9.81 4.19 13.09
C PRO A 111 -10.20 5.22 12.04
N TYR A 112 -9.99 4.89 10.78
CA TYR A 112 -10.43 5.73 9.66
C TYR A 112 -11.97 5.72 9.64
N GLY A 113 -12.58 6.74 10.27
CA GLY A 113 -14.03 6.94 10.31
C GLY A 113 -14.58 7.13 11.72
N SER A 114 -14.71 8.38 12.14
CA SER A 114 -15.69 8.87 13.10
C SER A 114 -16.45 10.02 12.47
#